data_AF-A0A074K056-F1
#
_entry.id   AF-A0A074K056-F1
#
_cell.length_a   1.000
_cell.length_b   1.000
_cell.length_c   1.000
_cell.angle_alpha   90.00
_cell.angle_beta   90.00
_cell.angle_gamma   90.00
#
_symmetry.space_group_name_H-M   'P 1'
#
loop_
_entity.id
_entity.type
_entity.pdbx_description
1 polymer ?
#
loop_
_entity_poly.entity_id
_entity_poly.type
_entity_poly.pdbx_seq_one_letter_code
_entity_poly.pdbx_strand_id
1 'polypeptide(L)'
;MLSLSMQHGGSKTPKWQALHISLGEMNLSGSLLLGVLIKSRSPSSMTTKICLRSGKDGDFQDIFFSKTMVSFAQASVHLDVIEFDKNPNLPRQVQWRDLILFFRPGEFDISLLDIRLFVV
;
A
#
# COMPACT_ATOMS: atom_id res chain seq x y z
N MET A 1 3.73 3.29 -15.46
CA MET A 1 4.08 4.50 -14.68
C MET A 1 2.80 5.23 -14.34
N LEU A 2 2.59 5.53 -13.06
CA LEU A 2 1.45 6.29 -12.55
C LEU A 2 1.97 7.50 -11.79
N SER A 3 1.51 8.70 -12.11
CA SER A 3 1.84 9.93 -11.38
C SER A 3 0.62 10.38 -10.59
N LEU A 4 0.83 10.65 -9.31
CA LEU A 4 -0.20 11.02 -8.36
C LEU A 4 0.20 12.35 -7.73
N SER A 5 -0.75 13.27 -7.68
CA SER A 5 -0.60 14.51 -6.94
C SER A 5 -1.87 14.80 -6.16
N MET A 6 -1.70 15.45 -5.01
CA MET A 6 -2.80 16.04 -4.26
C MET A 6 -2.45 17.49 -3.94
N GLN A 7 -3.43 18.35 -4.14
CA GLN A 7 -3.42 19.77 -3.81
C GLN A 7 -4.69 20.04 -3.03
N HIS A 8 -4.67 20.96 -2.07
CA HIS A 8 -5.90 21.34 -1.36
C HIS A 8 -6.12 22.86 -1.37
N GLY A 9 -7.23 23.30 -1.95
CA GLY A 9 -7.58 24.72 -2.00
C GLY A 9 -8.31 25.24 -0.75
N GLY A 10 -8.66 24.35 0.19
CA GLY A 10 -9.39 24.71 1.42
C GLY A 10 -8.46 25.07 2.58
N SER A 11 -9.00 25.80 3.56
CA SER A 11 -8.29 26.16 4.80
C SER A 11 -8.00 24.99 5.74
N LYS A 12 -8.57 23.81 5.45
CA LYS A 12 -8.36 22.58 6.22
C LYS A 12 -7.55 21.58 5.41
N THR A 13 -6.50 21.05 6.02
CA THR A 13 -5.68 19.98 5.44
C THR A 13 -6.47 18.66 5.44
N PRO A 14 -6.44 17.87 4.33
CA PRO A 14 -6.98 16.51 4.30
C PRO A 14 -6.41 15.67 5.45
N LYS A 15 -7.26 14.93 6.17
CA LYS A 15 -6.80 14.11 7.31
C LYS A 15 -6.12 12.82 6.90
N TRP A 16 -6.51 12.27 5.75
CA TRP A 16 -5.95 11.06 5.17
C TRP A 16 -6.19 11.09 3.66
N GLN A 17 -5.34 10.40 2.93
CA GLN A 17 -5.46 10.21 1.49
C GLN A 17 -4.73 8.94 1.11
N ALA A 18 -5.31 8.17 0.19
CA ALA A 18 -4.80 6.86 -0.16
C ALA A 18 -5.08 6.52 -1.62
N LEU A 19 -4.19 5.73 -2.21
CA LEU A 19 -4.46 4.99 -3.44
C LEU A 19 -4.87 3.57 -3.08
N HIS A 20 -6.05 3.15 -3.54
CA HIS A 20 -6.52 1.77 -3.44
C HIS A 20 -6.29 1.05 -4.76
N ILE A 21 -5.66 -0.11 -4.70
CA ILE A 21 -5.46 -1.00 -5.85
C ILE A 21 -6.21 -2.30 -5.54
N SER A 22 -7.30 -2.53 -6.26
CA SER A 22 -8.12 -3.73 -6.05
C SER A 22 -7.37 -4.98 -6.52
N LEU A 23 -7.36 -6.00 -5.66
CA LEU A 23 -6.76 -7.31 -5.89
C LEU A 23 -7.79 -8.42 -6.03
N GLY A 24 -9.09 -8.10 -5.90
CA GLY A 24 -10.19 -9.07 -5.94
C GLY A 24 -10.09 -10.14 -4.85
N GLU A 25 -10.58 -11.35 -5.16
CA GLU A 25 -10.64 -12.50 -4.25
C GLU A 25 -9.29 -13.25 -4.14
N MET A 26 -8.18 -12.52 -4.01
CA MET A 26 -6.85 -13.13 -3.92
C MET A 26 -6.77 -14.13 -2.75
N ASN A 27 -6.71 -15.41 -3.10
CA ASN A 27 -6.57 -16.51 -2.16
C ASN A 27 -5.11 -16.65 -1.73
N LEU A 28 -4.86 -16.59 -0.42
CA LEU A 28 -3.53 -16.67 0.20
C LEU A 28 -3.33 -17.98 0.98
N SER A 29 -4.22 -18.96 0.81
CA SER A 29 -4.10 -20.27 1.45
C SER A 29 -2.91 -21.05 0.90
N GLY A 30 -2.13 -21.68 1.79
CA GLY A 30 -0.98 -22.51 1.42
C GLY A 30 0.30 -21.76 1.08
N SER A 31 0.24 -20.42 1.07
CA SER A 31 1.39 -19.55 0.85
C SER A 31 2.12 -19.24 2.16
N LEU A 32 3.37 -18.84 2.05
CA LEU A 32 4.26 -18.42 3.13
C LEU A 32 4.20 -16.90 3.37
N LEU A 33 4.14 -16.11 2.30
CA LEU A 33 4.14 -14.65 2.43
C LEU A 33 3.50 -13.93 1.23
N LEU A 34 3.13 -12.68 1.48
CA LEU A 34 2.80 -11.70 0.44
C LEU A 34 3.88 -10.63 0.41
N GLY A 35 4.44 -10.37 -0.76
CA GLY A 35 5.44 -9.33 -0.96
C GLY A 35 4.98 -8.22 -1.89
N VAL A 36 5.54 -7.04 -1.68
CA VAL A 36 5.37 -5.87 -2.53
C VAL A 36 6.72 -5.29 -2.91
N LEU A 37 6.89 -4.99 -4.19
CA LEU A 37 8.03 -4.24 -4.73
C LEU A 37 7.50 -3.00 -5.43
N ILE A 38 7.92 -1.82 -4.96
CA ILE A 38 7.48 -0.54 -5.52
C ILE A 38 8.71 0.27 -5.90
N LYS A 39 8.82 0.65 -7.17
CA LYS A 39 9.79 1.65 -7.61
C LYS A 39 9.11 3.00 -7.65
N SER A 40 9.62 3.98 -6.93
CA SER A 40 9.00 5.31 -6.84
C SER A 40 10.03 6.44 -6.89
N ARG A 41 9.54 7.65 -7.17
CA ARG A 41 10.26 8.91 -6.94
C ARG A 41 9.28 10.00 -6.54
N SER A 42 9.74 10.99 -5.79
CA SER A 42 8.98 12.18 -5.41
C SER A 42 9.91 13.40 -5.41
N PRO A 43 9.48 14.59 -5.86
CA PRO A 43 10.32 15.80 -5.82
C PRO A 43 10.86 16.14 -4.41
N SER A 44 10.16 15.70 -3.37
CA SER A 44 10.54 15.88 -1.97
C SER A 44 10.49 14.55 -1.22
N SER A 45 11.27 14.43 -0.13
CA SER A 45 11.19 13.23 0.71
C SER A 45 9.77 13.06 1.29
N MET A 46 9.16 11.91 1.05
CA MET A 46 7.86 11.58 1.62
C MET A 46 7.77 10.13 2.03
N THR A 47 6.93 9.87 3.03
CA THR A 47 6.65 8.53 3.54
C THR A 47 5.30 8.04 3.05
N THR A 48 5.22 6.74 2.78
CA THR A 48 3.98 6.03 2.43
C THR A 48 3.87 4.77 3.26
N LYS A 49 2.73 4.57 3.92
CA LYS A 49 2.43 3.30 4.59
C LYS A 49 1.69 2.39 3.62
N ILE A 50 2.11 1.14 3.54
CA ILE A 50 1.50 0.14 2.68
C ILE A 50 0.65 -0.78 3.55
N CYS A 51 -0.57 -1.07 3.11
CA CYS A 51 -1.51 -1.91 3.83
C CYS A 51 -2.17 -2.90 2.87
N LEU A 52 -2.34 -4.14 3.33
CA LEU A 52 -3.28 -5.07 2.74
C LEU A 52 -4.59 -4.98 3.53
N ARG A 53 -5.63 -4.46 2.89
CA ARG A 53 -6.99 -4.50 3.43
C ARG A 53 -7.71 -5.71 2.87
N SER A 54 -8.36 -6.47 3.72
CA SER A 54 -9.08 -7.69 3.33
C SER A 54 -10.51 -7.63 3.86
N GLY A 55 -11.49 -7.73 2.97
CA GLY A 55 -12.90 -7.57 3.30
C GLY A 55 -13.70 -8.86 3.29
N LYS A 56 -14.56 -9.03 4.28
CA LYS A 56 -15.43 -10.19 4.43
C LYS A 56 -16.68 -9.83 5.22
N ASP A 57 -17.85 -10.25 4.71
CA ASP A 57 -19.15 -10.15 5.38
C ASP A 57 -19.52 -8.72 5.82
N GLY A 58 -19.14 -7.73 5.00
CA GLY A 58 -19.39 -6.31 5.26
C GLY A 58 -18.37 -5.64 6.19
N ASP A 59 -17.40 -6.38 6.72
CA ASP A 59 -16.29 -5.86 7.53
C ASP A 59 -14.96 -5.93 6.76
N PHE A 60 -13.92 -5.29 7.28
CA PHE A 60 -12.56 -5.39 6.76
C PHE A 60 -11.50 -5.42 7.85
N GLN A 61 -10.37 -6.05 7.54
CA GLN A 61 -9.18 -6.03 8.36
C GLN A 61 -7.99 -5.45 7.61
N ASP A 62 -7.30 -4.52 8.27
CA ASP A 62 -6.06 -3.93 7.78
C ASP A 62 -4.85 -4.64 8.38
N ILE A 63 -3.94 -5.07 7.51
CA ILE A 63 -2.61 -5.54 7.91
C ILE A 63 -1.57 -4.66 7.21
N PHE A 64 -0.80 -3.93 8.00
CA PHE A 64 0.25 -3.06 7.47
C PHE A 64 1.54 -3.84 7.21
N PHE A 65 2.19 -3.48 6.10
CA PHE A 65 3.58 -3.86 5.87
C PHE A 65 4.46 -3.21 6.94
N SER A 66 5.49 -3.94 7.38
CA SER A 66 6.31 -3.57 8.54
C SER A 66 7.16 -2.31 8.31
N LYS A 67 7.61 -2.12 7.07
CA LYS A 67 8.45 -1.01 6.65
C LYS A 67 7.60 0.12 6.10
N THR A 68 7.99 1.34 6.43
CA THR A 68 7.46 2.53 5.76
C THR A 68 8.26 2.77 4.47
N MET A 69 7.56 2.94 3.35
CA MET A 69 8.21 3.33 2.10
C MET A 69 8.63 4.79 2.18
N VAL A 70 9.85 5.10 1.72
CA VAL A 70 10.35 6.47 1.57
C VAL A 70 10.70 6.72 0.11
N SER A 71 10.12 7.77 -0.47
CA SER A 71 10.37 8.21 -1.84
C SER A 71 11.23 9.47 -1.85
N PHE A 72 12.18 9.54 -2.78
CA PHE A 72 13.12 10.65 -2.95
C PHE A 72 13.10 11.17 -4.39
N ALA A 73 13.83 12.26 -4.67
CA ALA A 73 13.94 12.83 -6.01
C ALA A 73 14.53 11.82 -7.02
N GLN A 74 15.52 11.05 -6.59
CA GLN A 74 16.03 9.91 -7.36
C GLN A 74 15.12 8.69 -7.17
N ALA A 75 14.91 7.93 -8.25
CA ALA A 75 14.13 6.71 -8.20
C ALA A 75 14.76 5.68 -7.25
N SER A 76 13.96 5.15 -6.33
CA SER A 76 14.34 4.13 -5.37
C SER A 76 13.36 2.96 -5.41
N VAL A 77 13.82 1.79 -4.97
CA VAL A 77 13.01 0.58 -4.84
C VAL A 77 12.74 0.32 -3.37
N HIS A 78 11.48 0.09 -3.06
CA HIS A 78 11.01 -0.41 -1.78
C HIS A 78 10.59 -1.87 -1.93
N LEU A 79 11.05 -2.73 -1.01
CA LEU A 79 10.67 -4.13 -0.91
C LEU A 79 10.26 -4.42 0.53
N ASP A 80 9.04 -4.92 0.68
CA ASP A 80 8.57 -5.42 1.97
C ASP A 80 7.64 -6.62 1.82
N VAL A 81 7.49 -7.37 2.91
CA VAL A 81 6.72 -8.62 2.97
C VAL A 81 5.86 -8.68 4.22
N ILE A 82 4.72 -9.35 4.10
CA ILE A 82 3.91 -9.83 5.21
C ILE A 82 4.12 -11.34 5.31
N GLU A 83 4.86 -11.77 6.34
CA GLU A 83 5.00 -13.18 6.68
C GLU A 83 3.72 -13.68 7.35
N PHE A 84 3.18 -14.78 6.85
CA PHE A 84 1.87 -15.26 7.21
C PHE A 84 1.82 -15.89 8.60
N ASP A 85 2.88 -16.56 9.02
CA ASP A 85 2.99 -17.15 10.36
C ASP A 85 3.11 -16.09 11.47
N LYS A 86 3.66 -14.91 11.14
CA LYS A 86 3.73 -13.76 12.07
C LYS A 86 2.40 -12.99 12.15
N ASN A 87 1.45 -13.31 11.27
CA ASN A 87 0.14 -12.67 11.18
C ASN A 87 -0.96 -13.73 11.13
N PRO A 88 -1.16 -14.52 12.20
CA PRO A 88 -2.10 -15.66 12.20
C PRO A 88 -3.56 -15.22 12.02
N ASN A 89 -3.88 -13.97 12.37
CA ASN A 89 -5.21 -13.40 12.19
C ASN A 89 -5.47 -12.88 10.76
N LEU A 90 -4.47 -12.89 9.87
CA LEU A 90 -4.66 -12.46 8.48
C LEU A 90 -5.56 -13.48 7.77
N PRO A 91 -6.74 -13.09 7.24
CA PRO A 91 -7.65 -14.02 6.62
C PRO A 91 -7.05 -14.51 5.31
N ARG A 92 -6.96 -15.83 5.12
CA ARG A 92 -6.38 -16.45 3.91
C ARG A 92 -7.33 -16.41 2.71
N GLN A 93 -8.63 -16.40 2.98
CA GLN A 93 -9.70 -16.33 1.99
C GLN A 93 -10.69 -15.23 2.39
N VAL A 94 -11.07 -14.41 1.42
CA VAL A 94 -11.91 -13.21 1.60
C VAL A 94 -12.69 -12.92 0.33
N GLN A 95 -13.71 -12.07 0.44
CA GLN A 95 -14.52 -11.63 -0.70
C GLN A 95 -13.80 -10.60 -1.57
N TRP A 96 -12.89 -9.82 -0.97
CA TRP A 96 -12.04 -8.90 -1.73
C TRP A 96 -10.80 -8.49 -0.92
N ARG A 97 -9.78 -8.01 -1.63
CA ARG A 97 -8.61 -7.34 -1.05
C ARG A 97 -8.27 -6.07 -1.82
N ASP A 98 -7.72 -5.12 -1.09
CA ASP A 98 -7.05 -3.94 -1.65
C ASP A 98 -5.61 -3.88 -1.14
N LEU A 99 -4.68 -3.56 -2.04
CA LEU A 99 -3.41 -2.96 -1.65
C LEU A 99 -3.62 -1.45 -1.52
N ILE A 100 -3.38 -0.91 -0.34
CA ILE A 100 -3.59 0.50 -0.04
C ILE A 100 -2.24 1.18 0.22
N LEU A 101 -2.00 2.28 -0.49
CA LEU A 101 -0.87 3.19 -0.28
C LEU A 101 -1.40 4.43 0.44
N PHE A 102 -1.15 4.53 1.74
CA PHE A 102 -1.51 5.69 2.55
C PHE A 102 -0.42 6.75 2.49
N PHE A 103 -0.75 7.91 1.95
CA PHE A 103 0.17 9.06 1.89
C PHE A 103 -0.01 9.96 3.11
N ARG A 104 1.03 10.73 3.44
CA ARG A 104 0.96 11.76 4.49
C ARG A 104 -0.19 12.75 4.20
N PRO A 105 -0.89 13.28 5.22
CA PRO A 105 -1.82 14.40 5.07
C PRO A 105 -1.21 15.60 4.31
N GLY A 106 -2.03 16.27 3.51
CA GLY A 106 -1.65 17.48 2.78
C GLY A 106 -1.12 17.22 1.38
N GLU A 107 -0.43 18.20 0.82
CA GLU A 107 0.02 18.14 -0.56
C GLU A 107 1.16 17.14 -0.76
N PHE A 108 1.13 16.45 -1.89
CA PHE A 108 2.21 15.57 -2.32
C PHE A 108 2.23 15.45 -3.85
N ASP A 109 3.39 15.04 -4.35
CA ASP A 109 3.62 14.60 -5.71
C ASP A 109 4.49 13.33 -5.65
N ILE A 110 4.03 12.25 -6.26
CA ILE A 110 4.77 10.99 -6.35
C ILE A 110 4.54 10.33 -7.70
N SER A 111 5.61 9.76 -8.26
CA SER A 111 5.53 8.87 -9.41
C SER A 111 5.81 7.43 -8.97
N LEU A 112 4.83 6.56 -9.16
CA LEU A 112 4.95 5.11 -9.02
C LEU A 112 5.40 4.54 -10.38
N LEU A 113 6.67 4.20 -10.47
CA LEU A 113 7.32 3.78 -11.71
C LEU A 113 7.03 2.30 -12.02
N ASP A 114 7.04 1.46 -10.98
CA ASP A 114 6.66 0.05 -11.05
C ASP A 114 6.01 -0.37 -9.72
N ILE A 115 5.02 -1.26 -9.79
CA ILE A 115 4.37 -1.87 -8.63
C ILE A 115 4.22 -3.35 -8.97
N ARG A 116 4.86 -4.20 -8.18
CA ARG A 116 4.73 -5.65 -8.29
C ARG A 116 4.28 -6.22 -6.96
N LEU A 117 3.31 -7.11 -7.05
CA LEU A 117 2.88 -7.95 -5.95
C LEU A 117 3.29 -9.38 -6.27
N PHE A 118 3.72 -10.12 -5.26
CA PHE A 118 4.06 -11.53 -5.41
C PHE A 118 3.65 -12.31 -4.17
N VAL A 119 3.28 -13.56 -4.38
CA VAL A 119 2.93 -14.52 -3.34
C VAL A 119 3.93 -15.67 -3.45
N VAL A 120 4.49 -16.08 -2.31
CA VAL A 120 5.40 -17.25 -2.21
C VAL A 120 4.72 -18.27 -1.33
#